data_AF-B4EP66-F1
#
_entry.id   AF-B4EP66-F1
#
_cell.length_a   1.000
_cell.length_b   1.000
_cell.length_c   1.000
_cell.angle_alpha   90.00
_cell.angle_beta   90.00
_cell.angle_gamma   90.00
#
_symmetry.space_group_name_H-M   'P 1'
#
loop_
_entity.id
_entity.type
_entity.pdbx_description
1 polymer ?
#
loop_
_entity_poly.entity_id
_entity_poly.type
_entity_poly.pdbx_seq_one_letter_code
_entity_poly.pdbx_strand_id
1 'polypeptide(L)'
;MNGSGEVKSVELDLDWRGNLKGYKVHEDGFPPKWVPNDVSNSDCTRIREEIESHKLFAQPPKFSYAKRTYSESGLHTGYHTNLGFVPVEPSNALYGYLMDSLNTGEFAEDADPKVASIDESDYVSDLIVLVLFDQPWAHLAGPYHGQLPIRFNRNAKPEPFSFTIRNISDPSGEHPLQLLLGPHGIESPEGLAQPAVPVGGVFEVEIPAGRLRKILRGVLADADDPLYEFLRDQFNMELVRSGRRPTDGPSTAWHVAMANNYLQPFLADFSNRVIEAFWQEYGGVPIAHVSPSSLQRRFTVIHKLRSGQKCLGHYSSFTGHSFNLKGEWHLSGALESVADGTTPTLHPMRRSLSRLRMLMEGGFLMEALVLINSILEVSVSAALETAANDCDGVLSRVKSLGHRMRLQLLEELSKQEWPQIRGGAQEAFVNAALGIYDCRNAYVHQLVMPDKGRFVDYREQRRVIELMSPFSEVFRRDQWFRWLHAISSANDEVRHAIADFCHRHPVTPPDMEPPKRRD
;
A
#
# COMPACT_ATOMS: atom_id res chain seq x y z
N MET A 1 35.20 -12.86 -5.13
CA MET A 1 35.10 -14.03 -6.04
C MET A 1 33.69 -14.55 -5.93
N ASN A 2 32.86 -14.18 -6.91
CA ASN A 2 31.43 -14.51 -6.95
C ASN A 2 31.28 -15.89 -7.58
N GLY A 3 30.84 -16.88 -6.81
CA GLY A 3 30.39 -18.15 -7.36
C GLY A 3 29.16 -17.87 -8.22
N SER A 4 29.29 -18.08 -9.52
CA SER A 4 28.18 -18.25 -10.44
C SER A 4 27.42 -19.51 -10.02
N GLY A 5 26.33 -19.35 -9.25
CA GLY A 5 25.32 -20.39 -9.16
C GLY A 5 24.79 -20.63 -10.57
N GLU A 6 25.08 -21.79 -11.15
CA GLU A 6 24.57 -22.20 -12.46
C GLU A 6 23.04 -22.31 -12.35
N VAL A 7 22.32 -21.45 -13.08
CA VAL A 7 20.88 -21.54 -13.23
C VAL A 7 20.57 -22.84 -13.98
N LYS A 8 20.04 -23.85 -13.28
CA LYS A 8 19.82 -25.19 -13.87
C LYS A 8 18.57 -25.30 -14.71
N SER A 9 17.50 -24.63 -14.29
CA SER A 9 16.25 -24.60 -15.05
C SER A 9 15.41 -23.40 -14.66
N VAL A 10 14.62 -22.92 -15.62
CA VAL A 10 13.61 -21.90 -15.38
C VAL A 10 12.26 -22.42 -15.83
N GLU A 11 11.21 -22.17 -15.04
CA GLU A 11 9.82 -22.46 -15.37
C GLU A 11 9.12 -21.13 -15.70
N LEU A 12 8.29 -21.13 -16.74
CA LEU A 12 7.45 -19.98 -17.10
C LEU A 12 6.37 -19.77 -16.04
N ASP A 13 6.26 -18.54 -15.54
CA ASP A 13 5.17 -18.14 -14.64
C ASP A 13 4.19 -17.24 -15.41
N LEU A 14 3.02 -17.77 -15.74
CA LEU A 14 2.01 -17.10 -16.57
C LEU A 14 0.84 -16.58 -15.71
N ASP A 15 0.19 -15.50 -16.14
CA ASP A 15 -1.10 -15.08 -15.59
C ASP A 15 -2.25 -15.94 -16.15
N TRP A 16 -3.45 -15.76 -15.60
CA TRP A 16 -4.64 -16.49 -16.03
C TRP A 16 -5.04 -16.20 -17.49
N ARG A 17 -4.52 -15.13 -18.10
CA ARG A 17 -4.71 -14.79 -19.52
C ARG A 17 -3.64 -15.40 -20.42
N GLY A 18 -2.66 -16.12 -19.84
CA GLY A 18 -1.55 -16.72 -20.57
C GLY A 18 -0.37 -15.78 -20.84
N ASN A 19 -0.31 -14.59 -20.21
CA ASN A 19 0.81 -13.66 -20.35
C ASN A 19 1.93 -13.99 -19.37
N LEU A 20 3.18 -13.83 -19.79
CA LEU A 20 4.34 -14.03 -18.94
C LEU A 20 4.44 -12.97 -17.82
N LYS A 21 4.32 -13.41 -16.57
CA LYS A 21 4.54 -12.60 -15.36
C LYS A 21 5.98 -12.63 -14.88
N GLY A 22 6.67 -13.74 -15.09
CA GLY A 22 8.02 -13.94 -14.61
C GLY A 22 8.51 -15.35 -14.87
N TYR A 23 9.62 -15.68 -14.22
CA TYR A 23 10.25 -16.99 -14.27
C TYR A 23 10.43 -17.51 -12.85
N LYS A 24 10.20 -18.80 -12.63
CA LYS A 24 10.65 -19.50 -11.43
C LYS A 24 11.99 -20.15 -11.75
N VAL A 25 13.04 -19.66 -11.10
CA VAL A 25 14.41 -20.14 -11.24
C VAL A 25 14.67 -21.20 -10.20
N HIS A 26 15.09 -22.38 -10.66
CA HIS A 26 15.40 -23.52 -9.79
C HIS A 26 16.92 -23.70 -9.71
N GLU A 27 17.46 -23.59 -8.50
CA GLU A 27 18.87 -23.78 -8.17
C GLU A 27 19.00 -24.95 -7.16
N ASP A 28 20.10 -25.70 -7.25
CA ASP A 28 20.33 -26.86 -6.40
C ASP A 28 20.39 -26.49 -4.92
N GLY A 29 19.59 -27.18 -4.09
CA GLY A 29 19.60 -26.99 -2.64
C GLY A 29 18.92 -25.70 -2.16
N PHE A 30 18.33 -24.90 -3.07
CA PHE A 30 17.62 -23.67 -2.73
C PHE A 30 16.15 -23.74 -3.16
N PRO A 31 15.24 -23.07 -2.43
CA PRO A 31 13.86 -22.92 -2.87
C PRO A 31 13.81 -22.13 -4.18
N PRO A 32 12.81 -22.38 -5.05
CA PRO A 32 12.69 -21.68 -6.32
C PRO A 32 12.61 -20.16 -6.11
N LYS A 33 13.47 -19.43 -6.82
CA LYS A 33 13.51 -17.96 -6.83
C LYS A 33 12.58 -17.45 -7.90
N TRP A 34 11.69 -16.53 -7.56
CA TRP A 34 10.83 -15.89 -8.55
C TRP A 34 11.50 -14.63 -9.10
N VAL A 35 11.56 -14.51 -10.42
CA VAL A 35 12.13 -13.36 -11.14
C VAL A 35 11.02 -12.71 -11.96
N PRO A 36 10.62 -11.46 -11.68
CA PRO A 36 9.56 -10.78 -12.41
C PRO A 36 9.98 -10.47 -13.85
N ASN A 37 8.99 -10.47 -14.75
CA ASN A 37 9.16 -10.19 -16.17
C ASN A 37 9.31 -8.66 -16.42
N ASP A 38 10.41 -8.09 -15.95
CA ASP A 38 10.70 -6.65 -16.03
C ASP A 38 12.05 -6.42 -16.73
N VAL A 39 12.05 -5.59 -17.78
CA VAL A 39 13.25 -5.27 -18.58
C VAL A 39 14.31 -4.50 -17.80
N SER A 40 13.93 -3.84 -16.70
CA SER A 40 14.87 -3.17 -15.79
C SER A 40 15.57 -4.15 -14.84
N ASN A 41 15.06 -5.38 -14.72
CA ASN A 41 15.63 -6.41 -13.87
C ASN A 41 16.74 -7.17 -14.60
N SER A 42 17.99 -7.03 -14.12
CA SER A 42 19.15 -7.69 -14.71
C SER A 42 19.04 -9.21 -14.76
N ASP A 43 18.40 -9.84 -13.78
CA ASP A 43 18.18 -11.29 -13.78
C ASP A 43 17.21 -11.69 -14.89
N CYS A 44 16.16 -10.90 -15.13
CA CYS A 44 15.20 -11.15 -16.22
C CYS A 44 15.86 -10.98 -17.59
N THR A 45 16.65 -9.92 -17.79
CA THR A 45 17.38 -9.70 -19.04
C THR A 45 18.34 -10.84 -19.33
N ARG A 46 19.12 -11.26 -18.33
CA ARG A 46 20.03 -12.41 -18.44
C ARG A 46 19.28 -13.70 -18.81
N ILE A 47 18.17 -14.00 -18.13
CA ILE A 47 17.36 -15.19 -18.43
C ILE A 47 16.87 -15.17 -19.88
N ARG A 48 16.38 -14.03 -20.37
CA ARG A 48 15.92 -13.88 -21.76
C ARG A 48 17.06 -14.08 -22.76
N GLU A 49 18.21 -13.45 -22.54
CA GLU A 49 19.39 -13.63 -23.39
C GLU A 49 19.88 -15.09 -23.41
N GLU A 50 19.84 -15.79 -22.28
CA GLU A 50 20.21 -17.21 -22.19
C GLU A 50 19.21 -18.12 -22.90
N ILE A 51 17.91 -17.79 -22.85
CA ILE A 51 16.87 -18.49 -23.63
C ILE A 51 17.05 -18.25 -25.13
N GLU A 52 17.24 -16.99 -25.55
CA GLU A 52 17.44 -16.61 -26.96
C GLU A 52 18.72 -17.22 -27.53
N SER A 53 19.79 -17.29 -26.73
CA SER A 53 21.04 -17.94 -27.10
C SER A 53 21.04 -19.46 -26.95
N HIS A 54 19.88 -20.07 -26.64
CA HIS A 54 19.68 -21.51 -26.49
C HIS A 54 20.57 -22.17 -25.42
N LYS A 55 21.07 -21.38 -24.47
CA LYS A 55 21.84 -21.87 -23.31
C LYS A 55 20.94 -22.36 -22.18
N LEU A 56 19.73 -21.83 -22.13
CA LEU A 56 18.73 -22.15 -21.12
C LEU A 56 17.40 -22.48 -21.81
N PHE A 57 16.71 -23.52 -21.34
CA PHE A 57 15.37 -23.84 -21.82
C PHE A 57 14.33 -23.49 -20.75
N ALA A 58 13.35 -22.66 -21.11
CA ALA A 58 12.24 -22.34 -20.23
C ALA A 58 11.18 -23.44 -20.28
N GLN A 59 11.01 -24.14 -19.17
CA GLN A 59 10.03 -25.21 -19.03
C GLN A 59 8.62 -24.64 -18.93
N PRO A 60 7.61 -25.32 -19.50
CA PRO A 60 6.22 -24.95 -19.29
C PRO A 60 5.82 -25.10 -17.81
N PRO A 61 4.79 -24.36 -17.38
CA PRO A 61 4.27 -24.46 -16.03
C PRO A 61 3.75 -25.88 -15.74
N LYS A 62 4.00 -26.39 -14.52
CA LYS A 62 3.59 -27.75 -14.13
C LYS A 62 2.24 -27.77 -13.43
N PHE A 63 1.34 -28.58 -13.98
CA PHE A 63 0.02 -28.83 -13.41
C PHE A 63 0.02 -30.11 -12.58
N SER A 64 -0.62 -30.07 -11.41
CA SER A 64 -0.80 -31.24 -10.54
C SER A 64 -2.24 -31.74 -10.49
N TYR A 65 -3.20 -30.88 -10.83
CA TYR A 65 -4.61 -31.21 -10.94
C TYR A 65 -5.31 -30.21 -11.86
N ALA A 66 -6.44 -30.62 -12.43
CA ALA A 66 -7.34 -29.74 -13.14
C ALA A 66 -8.79 -30.16 -12.90
N LYS A 67 -9.60 -29.20 -12.49
CA LYS A 67 -11.02 -29.40 -12.18
C LYS A 67 -11.87 -28.45 -13.02
N ARG A 68 -12.82 -28.97 -13.78
CA ARG A 68 -13.71 -28.13 -14.61
C ARG A 68 -14.49 -27.13 -13.77
N THR A 69 -14.66 -25.95 -14.35
CA THR A 69 -15.48 -24.87 -13.82
C THR A 69 -16.56 -24.53 -14.83
N TYR A 70 -17.76 -24.28 -14.31
CA TYR A 70 -18.95 -24.05 -15.11
C TYR A 70 -19.59 -22.73 -14.71
N SER A 71 -20.18 -22.07 -15.69
CA SER A 71 -21.09 -20.94 -15.46
C SER A 71 -22.41 -21.39 -14.85
N GLU A 72 -23.23 -20.43 -14.42
CA GLU A 72 -24.59 -20.69 -13.91
C GLU A 72 -25.51 -21.38 -14.93
N SER A 73 -25.26 -21.18 -16.23
CA SER A 73 -26.01 -21.85 -17.30
C SER A 73 -25.48 -23.25 -17.63
N GLY A 74 -24.44 -23.73 -16.93
CA GLY A 74 -23.82 -25.03 -17.15
C GLY A 74 -22.80 -25.05 -18.30
N LEU A 75 -22.47 -23.90 -18.92
CA LEU A 75 -21.40 -23.82 -19.90
C LEU A 75 -20.04 -23.98 -19.21
N HIS A 76 -19.16 -24.84 -19.75
CA HIS A 76 -17.78 -25.01 -19.31
C HIS A 76 -16.96 -23.75 -19.63
N THR A 77 -16.46 -23.07 -18.60
CA THR A 77 -15.76 -21.77 -18.71
C THR A 77 -14.25 -21.87 -18.53
N GLY A 78 -13.75 -22.93 -17.88
CA GLY A 78 -12.32 -23.10 -17.61
C GLY A 78 -12.02 -24.22 -16.64
N TYR A 79 -10.78 -24.27 -16.17
CA TYR A 79 -10.29 -25.21 -15.18
C TYR A 79 -9.78 -24.47 -13.94
N HIS A 80 -10.06 -25.01 -12.76
CA HIS A 80 -9.38 -24.68 -11.52
C HIS A 80 -8.18 -25.62 -11.35
N THR A 81 -6.99 -25.05 -11.22
CA THR A 81 -5.71 -25.78 -11.15
C THR A 81 -4.88 -25.30 -9.97
N ASN A 82 -3.75 -25.95 -9.70
CA ASN A 82 -2.75 -25.52 -8.71
C ASN A 82 -2.10 -24.16 -9.05
N LEU A 83 -2.24 -23.69 -10.28
CA LEU A 83 -1.72 -22.39 -10.75
C LEU A 83 -2.80 -21.31 -10.80
N GLY A 84 -4.03 -21.63 -10.39
CA GLY A 84 -5.17 -20.74 -10.44
C GLY A 84 -6.20 -21.14 -11.50
N PHE A 85 -7.03 -20.18 -11.89
CA PHE A 85 -8.05 -20.38 -12.92
C PHE A 85 -7.44 -20.27 -14.33
N VAL A 86 -7.77 -21.21 -15.20
CA VAL A 86 -7.35 -21.25 -16.61
C VAL A 86 -8.62 -21.25 -17.48
N PRO A 87 -8.90 -20.19 -18.27
CA PRO A 87 -10.10 -20.13 -19.08
C PRO A 87 -10.05 -21.10 -20.27
N VAL A 88 -11.21 -21.57 -20.74
CA VAL A 88 -11.31 -22.29 -22.03
C VAL A 88 -11.11 -21.28 -23.16
N GLU A 89 -9.86 -21.08 -23.57
CA GLU A 89 -9.48 -20.16 -24.63
C GLU A 89 -8.29 -20.73 -25.42
N PRO A 90 -8.48 -21.17 -26.69
CA PRO A 90 -7.40 -21.80 -27.46
C PRO A 90 -6.17 -20.91 -27.71
N SER A 91 -6.35 -19.59 -27.72
CA SER A 91 -5.25 -18.62 -27.85
C SER A 91 -4.47 -18.38 -26.54
N ASN A 92 -4.98 -18.87 -25.41
CA ASN A 92 -4.34 -18.71 -24.11
C ASN A 92 -3.22 -19.76 -23.96
N ALA A 93 -1.97 -19.30 -23.81
CA ALA A 93 -0.81 -20.18 -23.69
C ALA A 93 -0.90 -21.14 -22.49
N LEU A 94 -1.44 -20.66 -21.36
CA LEU A 94 -1.62 -21.48 -20.15
C LEU A 94 -2.67 -22.58 -20.38
N TYR A 95 -3.71 -22.29 -21.16
CA TYR A 95 -4.69 -23.30 -21.59
C TYR A 95 -4.06 -24.34 -22.53
N GLY A 96 -3.21 -23.90 -23.47
CA GLY A 96 -2.45 -24.80 -24.35
C GLY A 96 -1.61 -25.80 -23.55
N TYR A 97 -0.77 -25.30 -22.64
CA TYR A 97 0.04 -26.16 -21.77
C TYR A 97 -0.80 -27.12 -20.92
N LEU A 98 -1.94 -26.65 -20.39
CA LEU A 98 -2.84 -27.49 -19.62
C LEU A 98 -3.40 -28.66 -20.46
N MET A 99 -3.84 -28.37 -21.68
CA MET A 99 -4.36 -29.39 -22.59
C MET A 99 -3.27 -30.39 -22.98
N ASP A 100 -2.03 -29.93 -23.21
CA ASP A 100 -0.90 -30.80 -23.51
C ASP A 100 -0.60 -31.77 -22.35
N SER A 101 -0.55 -31.27 -21.10
CA SER A 101 -0.36 -32.12 -19.92
C SER A 101 -1.49 -33.14 -19.71
N LEU A 102 -2.75 -32.76 -20.01
CA LEU A 102 -3.88 -33.69 -19.95
C LEU A 102 -3.81 -34.75 -21.06
N ASN A 103 -3.45 -34.35 -22.29
CA ASN A 103 -3.36 -35.25 -23.45
C ASN A 103 -2.20 -36.24 -23.34
N THR A 104 -1.10 -35.82 -22.73
CA THR A 104 0.08 -36.67 -22.47
C THR A 104 -0.10 -37.59 -21.26
N GLY A 105 -1.13 -37.34 -20.44
CA GLY A 105 -1.45 -38.15 -19.27
C GLY A 105 -0.53 -37.88 -18.06
N GLU A 106 0.08 -36.70 -17.98
CA GLU A 106 0.92 -36.30 -16.83
C GLU A 106 0.13 -36.31 -15.51
N PHE A 107 -1.16 -36.01 -15.58
CA PHE A 107 -2.12 -36.17 -14.48
C PHE A 107 -3.53 -36.44 -15.04
N ALA A 108 -4.41 -36.98 -14.21
CA ALA A 108 -5.81 -37.20 -14.57
C ALA A 108 -6.66 -35.96 -14.20
N GLU A 109 -7.62 -35.63 -15.06
CA GLU A 109 -8.64 -34.65 -14.73
C GLU A 109 -9.42 -35.12 -13.49
N ASP A 110 -9.57 -34.24 -12.50
CA ASP A 110 -10.35 -34.56 -11.30
C ASP A 110 -11.80 -34.79 -11.70
N ALA A 111 -12.43 -35.82 -11.09
CA ALA A 111 -13.82 -36.11 -11.35
C ALA A 111 -14.69 -34.85 -11.23
N ASP A 112 -15.60 -34.66 -12.19
CA ASP A 112 -16.51 -33.52 -12.19
C ASP A 112 -17.09 -33.34 -10.80
N PRO A 113 -16.99 -32.13 -10.20
CA PRO A 113 -17.70 -31.90 -8.96
C PRO A 113 -19.16 -32.25 -9.23
N LYS A 114 -19.72 -33.18 -8.43
CA LYS A 114 -21.17 -33.18 -8.24
C LYS A 114 -21.49 -31.73 -7.91
N VAL A 115 -22.17 -31.04 -8.83
CA VAL A 115 -22.61 -29.67 -8.61
C VAL A 115 -23.46 -29.76 -7.35
N ALA A 116 -22.86 -29.42 -6.21
CA ALA A 116 -23.62 -29.31 -4.98
C ALA A 116 -24.67 -28.27 -5.32
N SER A 117 -25.95 -28.65 -5.23
CA SER A 117 -27.02 -27.67 -5.22
C SER A 117 -26.62 -26.69 -4.12
N ILE A 118 -26.18 -25.50 -4.51
CA ILE A 118 -25.88 -24.45 -3.55
C ILE A 118 -27.22 -24.22 -2.88
N ASP A 119 -27.32 -24.55 -1.59
CA ASP A 119 -28.52 -24.29 -0.83
C ASP A 119 -28.66 -22.77 -0.74
N GLU A 120 -29.46 -22.18 -1.62
CA GLU A 120 -29.66 -20.73 -1.75
C GLU A 120 -30.44 -20.14 -0.55
N SER A 121 -30.86 -20.97 0.40
CA SER A 121 -31.78 -20.56 1.46
C SER A 121 -31.12 -19.61 2.49
N ASP A 122 -29.84 -19.80 2.81
CA ASP A 122 -29.13 -19.01 3.82
C ASP A 122 -27.77 -18.48 3.37
N TYR A 123 -27.78 -17.25 2.85
CA TYR A 123 -26.59 -16.52 2.39
C TYR A 123 -26.20 -15.40 3.37
N VAL A 124 -24.97 -14.89 3.25
CA VAL A 124 -24.49 -13.73 4.03
C VAL A 124 -25.27 -12.47 3.61
N SER A 125 -26.14 -11.98 4.48
CA SER A 125 -26.93 -10.76 4.26
C SER A 125 -26.11 -9.51 4.59
N ASP A 126 -25.31 -9.56 5.64
CA ASP A 126 -24.53 -8.42 6.14
C ASP A 126 -23.14 -8.86 6.62
N LEU A 127 -22.17 -7.96 6.46
CA LEU A 127 -20.84 -8.07 7.02
C LEU A 127 -20.75 -7.06 8.16
N ILE A 128 -20.49 -7.53 9.38
CA ILE A 128 -20.24 -6.67 10.53
C ILE A 128 -18.73 -6.59 10.70
N VAL A 129 -18.14 -5.47 10.32
CA VAL A 129 -16.70 -5.24 10.43
C VAL A 129 -16.39 -4.59 11.78
N LEU A 130 -15.54 -5.25 12.56
CA LEU A 130 -15.10 -4.81 13.88
C LEU A 130 -13.72 -4.16 13.75
N VAL A 131 -13.66 -2.85 13.99
CA VAL A 131 -12.42 -2.07 14.11
C VAL A 131 -12.07 -1.93 15.59
N LEU A 132 -10.87 -2.36 15.95
CA LEU A 132 -10.42 -2.45 17.35
C LEU A 132 -9.51 -1.28 17.72
N PHE A 133 -9.74 -0.69 18.89
CA PHE A 133 -8.96 0.41 19.43
C PHE A 133 -8.32 0.05 20.76
N ASP A 134 -7.11 0.56 20.96
CA ASP A 134 -6.33 0.32 22.17
C ASP A 134 -6.87 1.13 23.38
N GLN A 135 -7.66 2.17 23.10
CA GLN A 135 -8.30 3.03 24.10
C GLN A 135 -9.82 2.88 24.05
N PRO A 136 -10.54 3.10 25.18
CA PRO A 136 -11.99 3.17 25.19
C PRO A 136 -12.50 4.49 24.59
N TRP A 137 -13.73 4.46 24.09
CA TRP A 137 -14.53 5.65 23.79
C TRP A 137 -14.82 6.41 25.07
N ALA A 138 -14.18 7.57 25.22
CA ALA A 138 -14.42 8.46 26.34
C ALA A 138 -15.90 8.85 26.42
N HIS A 139 -16.43 9.02 27.64
CA HIS A 139 -17.82 9.42 27.90
C HIS A 139 -18.91 8.40 27.52
N LEU A 140 -18.54 7.25 26.95
CA LEU A 140 -19.48 6.21 26.57
C LEU A 140 -19.81 5.27 27.74
N ALA A 141 -21.06 5.33 28.24
CA ALA A 141 -21.53 4.51 29.36
C ALA A 141 -22.11 3.14 28.94
N GLY A 142 -22.46 2.97 27.66
CA GLY A 142 -23.04 1.76 27.10
C GLY A 142 -22.94 1.77 25.56
N PRO A 143 -23.33 0.70 24.86
CA PRO A 143 -23.26 0.68 23.40
C PRO A 143 -24.12 1.80 22.80
N TYR A 144 -23.56 2.52 21.83
CA TYR A 144 -24.27 3.51 21.04
C TYR A 144 -24.44 3.01 19.61
N HIS A 145 -25.67 3.09 19.11
CA HIS A 145 -26.03 2.71 17.75
C HIS A 145 -26.36 3.96 16.94
N GLY A 146 -25.75 4.10 15.77
CA GLY A 146 -25.95 5.25 14.91
C GLY A 146 -26.04 4.87 13.44
N GLN A 147 -26.38 5.86 12.61
CA GLN A 147 -26.32 5.77 11.17
C GLN A 147 -25.60 6.98 10.60
N LEU A 148 -24.70 6.75 9.64
CA LEU A 148 -24.00 7.81 8.95
C LEU A 148 -24.15 7.65 7.43
N PRO A 149 -24.68 8.67 6.71
CA PRO A 149 -24.68 8.65 5.26
C PRO A 149 -23.30 8.97 4.69
N ILE A 150 -22.76 8.07 3.86
CA ILE A 150 -21.48 8.25 3.17
C ILE A 150 -21.61 7.99 1.67
N ARG A 151 -20.79 8.66 0.87
CA ARG A 151 -20.72 8.43 -0.59
C ARG A 151 -19.70 7.33 -0.89
N PHE A 152 -20.04 6.40 -1.78
CA PHE A 152 -19.09 5.39 -2.27
C PHE A 152 -18.02 5.95 -3.22
N ASN A 153 -18.34 7.05 -3.92
CA ASN A 153 -17.44 7.80 -4.78
C ASN A 153 -17.94 9.25 -4.89
N ARG A 154 -17.13 10.14 -5.48
CA ARG A 154 -17.44 11.58 -5.59
C ARG A 154 -18.79 11.88 -6.25
N ASN A 155 -19.24 11.02 -7.17
CA ASN A 155 -20.43 11.21 -7.99
C ASN A 155 -21.68 10.47 -7.46
N ALA A 156 -21.52 9.61 -6.46
CA ALA A 156 -22.60 8.83 -5.89
C ALA A 156 -23.40 9.64 -4.86
N LYS A 157 -24.70 9.36 -4.75
CA LYS A 157 -25.51 9.86 -3.64
C LYS A 157 -25.03 9.23 -2.33
N PRO A 158 -25.02 9.98 -1.21
CA PRO A 158 -24.77 9.41 0.10
C PRO A 158 -25.80 8.33 0.43
N GLU A 159 -25.35 7.22 1.01
CA GLU A 159 -26.22 6.15 1.49
C GLU A 159 -25.93 5.87 2.98
N PRO A 160 -26.96 5.62 3.81
CA PRO A 160 -26.78 5.39 5.23
C PRO A 160 -26.20 4.00 5.52
N PHE A 161 -25.22 3.97 6.43
CA PHE A 161 -24.66 2.75 7.01
C PHE A 161 -24.85 2.77 8.51
N SER A 162 -25.27 1.63 9.07
CA SER A 162 -25.41 1.45 10.51
C SER A 162 -24.04 1.19 11.14
N PHE A 163 -23.85 1.75 12.32
CA PHE A 163 -22.66 1.52 13.11
C PHE A 163 -22.98 1.39 14.59
N THR A 164 -22.08 0.72 15.31
CA THR A 164 -22.13 0.61 16.77
C THR A 164 -20.76 0.98 17.34
N ILE A 165 -20.72 1.85 18.33
CA ILE A 165 -19.51 2.06 19.16
C ILE A 165 -19.77 1.48 20.55
N ARG A 166 -18.76 0.82 21.11
CA ARG A 166 -18.82 0.28 22.47
C ARG A 166 -17.45 0.18 23.10
N ASN A 167 -17.42 0.21 24.43
CA ASN A 167 -16.23 -0.07 25.21
C ASN A 167 -16.15 -1.55 25.52
N ILE A 168 -14.92 -2.09 25.50
CA ILE A 168 -14.63 -3.39 26.09
C ILE A 168 -14.11 -3.10 27.49
N SER A 169 -15.00 -3.20 28.47
CA SER A 169 -14.62 -3.26 29.87
C SER A 169 -14.45 -4.73 30.26
N ASP A 170 -13.41 -5.03 31.04
CA ASP A 170 -13.20 -6.33 31.67
C ASP A 170 -13.61 -6.28 33.15
N PRO A 171 -14.91 -6.46 33.48
CA PRO A 171 -15.36 -6.51 34.86
C PRO A 171 -15.10 -7.86 35.55
N SER A 172 -14.75 -8.93 34.81
CA SER A 172 -14.79 -10.33 35.28
C SER A 172 -13.52 -11.15 35.02
N GLY A 173 -12.48 -10.59 34.40
CA GLY A 173 -11.31 -11.33 33.91
C GLY A 173 -11.59 -12.13 32.64
N GLU A 174 -12.63 -11.76 31.89
CA GLU A 174 -13.09 -12.47 30.70
C GLU A 174 -12.16 -12.24 29.50
N HIS A 175 -12.03 -13.25 28.64
CA HIS A 175 -11.10 -13.19 27.52
C HIS A 175 -11.53 -12.11 26.51
N PRO A 176 -10.62 -11.22 26.01
CA PRO A 176 -10.99 -10.11 25.11
C PRO A 176 -11.75 -10.55 23.85
N LEU A 177 -11.44 -11.73 23.30
CA LEU A 177 -12.16 -12.29 22.16
C LEU A 177 -13.59 -12.71 22.52
N GLN A 178 -13.83 -13.18 23.74
CA GLN A 178 -15.20 -13.49 24.22
C GLN A 178 -15.99 -12.21 24.42
N LEU A 179 -15.39 -11.15 25.00
CA LEU A 179 -16.03 -9.84 25.12
C LEU A 179 -16.31 -9.17 23.76
N LEU A 180 -15.50 -9.51 22.74
CA LEU A 180 -15.72 -9.07 21.37
C LEU A 180 -16.90 -9.81 20.71
N LEU A 181 -16.93 -11.14 20.81
CA LEU A 181 -17.85 -12.02 20.07
C LEU A 181 -19.16 -12.33 20.79
N GLY A 182 -19.17 -12.28 22.12
CA GLY A 182 -20.32 -12.58 22.98
C GLY A 182 -21.58 -11.78 22.65
N PRO A 183 -21.50 -10.45 22.40
CA PRO A 183 -22.66 -9.66 21.95
C PRO A 183 -23.27 -10.13 20.62
N HIS A 184 -22.53 -10.93 19.84
CA HIS A 184 -22.98 -11.49 18.58
C HIS A 184 -23.45 -12.96 18.70
N GLY A 185 -23.45 -13.53 19.91
CA GLY A 185 -23.84 -14.92 20.15
C GLY A 185 -22.87 -15.94 19.53
N ILE A 186 -21.63 -15.54 19.29
CA ILE A 186 -20.60 -16.38 18.69
C ILE A 186 -19.72 -16.93 19.81
N GLU A 187 -19.66 -18.26 19.93
CA GLU A 187 -18.72 -18.93 20.83
C GLU A 187 -17.29 -18.73 20.32
N SER A 188 -16.37 -18.43 21.23
CA SER A 188 -14.96 -18.25 20.89
C SER A 188 -14.37 -19.58 20.41
N PRO A 189 -13.88 -19.69 19.15
CA PRO A 189 -13.25 -20.92 18.69
C PRO A 189 -12.02 -21.25 19.54
N GLU A 190 -11.87 -22.51 19.94
CA GLU A 190 -10.65 -22.98 20.61
C GLU A 190 -9.44 -22.79 19.69
N GLY A 191 -8.36 -22.18 20.19
CA GLY A 191 -7.08 -22.08 19.47
C GLY A 191 -6.89 -20.85 18.57
N LEU A 192 -7.82 -19.88 18.52
CA LEU A 192 -7.57 -18.59 17.85
C LEU A 192 -6.51 -17.77 18.60
N ALA A 193 -5.51 -17.29 17.86
CA ALA A 193 -4.46 -16.44 18.41
C ALA A 193 -5.05 -15.15 18.99
N GLN A 194 -4.57 -14.77 20.17
CA GLN A 194 -5.00 -13.55 20.85
C GLN A 194 -4.71 -12.32 19.98
N PRO A 195 -5.57 -11.29 19.99
CA PRO A 195 -5.15 -9.99 19.51
C PRO A 195 -3.92 -9.57 20.32
N ALA A 196 -2.82 -9.28 19.62
CA ALA A 196 -1.53 -8.97 20.26
C ALA A 196 -1.53 -7.65 21.06
N VAL A 197 -2.67 -6.96 21.14
CA VAL A 197 -2.81 -5.61 21.67
C VAL A 197 -4.06 -5.55 22.55
N PRO A 198 -4.01 -4.90 23.74
CA PRO A 198 -5.18 -4.67 24.57
C PRO A 198 -6.26 -3.89 23.78
N VAL A 199 -7.51 -4.32 23.89
CA VAL A 199 -8.65 -3.68 23.22
C VAL A 199 -9.48 -2.95 24.25
N GLY A 200 -9.50 -1.61 24.20
CA GLY A 200 -10.32 -0.77 25.08
C GLY A 200 -11.65 -0.36 24.46
N GLY A 201 -11.71 -0.25 23.13
CA GLY A 201 -12.88 0.20 22.38
C GLY A 201 -13.08 -0.55 21.07
N VAL A 202 -14.32 -0.65 20.63
CA VAL A 202 -14.71 -1.28 19.37
C VAL A 202 -15.62 -0.36 18.59
N PHE A 203 -15.41 -0.35 17.27
CA PHE A 203 -16.32 0.22 16.30
C PHE A 203 -16.78 -0.84 15.32
N GLU A 204 -18.09 -1.06 15.27
CA GLU A 204 -18.72 -2.04 14.41
C GLU A 204 -19.43 -1.33 13.26
N VAL A 205 -19.12 -1.72 12.02
CA VAL A 205 -19.76 -1.21 10.81
C VAL A 205 -20.56 -2.33 10.17
N GLU A 206 -21.87 -2.16 10.03
CA GLU A 206 -22.74 -3.13 9.36
C GLU A 206 -22.86 -2.76 7.87
N ILE A 207 -22.32 -3.62 7.01
CA ILE A 207 -22.28 -3.45 5.56
C ILE A 207 -23.19 -4.52 4.92
N PRO A 208 -24.33 -4.14 4.34
CA PRO A 208 -25.17 -5.11 3.64
C PRO A 208 -24.42 -5.68 2.44
N ALA A 209 -24.45 -7.00 2.25
CA ALA A 209 -23.70 -7.69 1.20
C ALA A 209 -24.08 -7.18 -0.21
N GLY A 210 -25.35 -6.78 -0.41
CA GLY A 210 -25.81 -6.16 -1.65
C GLY A 210 -25.17 -4.79 -1.96
N ARG A 211 -24.49 -4.14 -1.01
CA ARG A 211 -23.79 -2.87 -1.19
C ARG A 211 -22.33 -3.04 -1.57
N LEU A 212 -21.74 -4.21 -1.33
CA LEU A 212 -20.34 -4.51 -1.66
C LEU A 212 -19.98 -4.22 -3.11
N ARG A 213 -20.90 -4.53 -4.04
CA ARG A 213 -20.74 -4.23 -5.46
C ARG A 213 -20.58 -2.73 -5.74
N LYS A 214 -21.35 -1.87 -5.06
CA LYS A 214 -21.25 -0.42 -5.20
C LYS A 214 -19.95 0.09 -4.60
N ILE A 215 -19.52 -0.47 -3.46
CA ILE A 215 -18.25 -0.12 -2.82
C ILE A 215 -17.08 -0.47 -3.73
N LEU A 216 -17.01 -1.70 -4.26
CA LEU A 216 -15.96 -2.10 -5.21
C LEU A 216 -15.92 -1.21 -6.45
N ARG A 217 -17.07 -0.85 -7.02
CA ARG A 217 -17.13 0.10 -8.14
C ARG A 217 -16.58 1.48 -7.78
N GLY A 218 -16.74 1.91 -6.53
CA GLY A 218 -16.15 3.15 -6.03
C GLY A 218 -14.62 3.08 -6.01
N VAL A 219 -14.07 1.96 -5.55
CA VAL A 219 -12.61 1.70 -5.54
C VAL A 219 -12.07 1.58 -6.95
N LEU A 220 -12.71 0.81 -7.83
CA LEU A 220 -12.31 0.64 -9.24
C LEU A 220 -12.51 1.90 -10.10
N ALA A 221 -13.20 2.93 -9.60
CA ALA A 221 -13.29 4.23 -10.28
C ALA A 221 -12.04 5.10 -10.02
N ASP A 222 -11.16 4.68 -9.11
CA ASP A 222 -9.93 5.36 -8.75
C ASP A 222 -8.75 4.57 -9.33
N ALA A 223 -8.36 4.92 -10.57
CA ALA A 223 -7.29 4.22 -11.29
C ALA A 223 -5.93 4.35 -10.60
N ASP A 224 -5.78 5.35 -9.72
CA ASP A 224 -4.55 5.56 -9.00
C ASP A 224 -4.40 4.55 -7.85
N ASP A 225 -5.47 3.94 -7.31
CA ASP A 225 -5.42 2.98 -6.17
C ASP A 225 -4.37 1.87 -6.35
N PRO A 226 -3.48 1.60 -5.36
CA PRO A 226 -2.43 0.60 -5.53
C PRO A 226 -2.99 -0.81 -5.72
N LEU A 227 -4.24 -1.05 -5.29
CA LEU A 227 -4.94 -2.30 -5.47
C LEU A 227 -5.79 -2.32 -6.75
N TYR A 228 -5.86 -1.21 -7.50
CA TYR A 228 -6.70 -1.09 -8.70
C TYR A 228 -6.41 -2.21 -9.70
N GLU A 229 -5.15 -2.40 -10.09
CA GLU A 229 -4.79 -3.41 -11.09
C GLU A 229 -5.12 -4.82 -10.61
N PHE A 230 -4.79 -5.13 -9.36
CA PHE A 230 -5.10 -6.42 -8.74
C PHE A 230 -6.61 -6.68 -8.67
N LEU A 231 -7.39 -5.72 -8.14
CA LEU A 231 -8.84 -5.84 -7.99
C LEU A 231 -9.53 -5.94 -9.35
N ARG A 232 -9.08 -5.16 -10.33
CA ARG A 232 -9.57 -5.22 -11.71
C ARG A 232 -9.26 -6.59 -12.34
N ASP A 233 -8.07 -7.12 -12.09
CA ASP A 233 -7.66 -8.43 -12.58
C ASP A 233 -8.52 -9.56 -12.00
N GLN A 234 -8.70 -9.57 -10.67
CA GLN A 234 -9.56 -10.53 -9.97
C GLN A 234 -11.02 -10.42 -10.42
N PHE A 235 -11.53 -9.18 -10.59
CA PHE A 235 -12.89 -8.94 -11.10
C PHE A 235 -13.07 -9.52 -12.50
N ASN A 236 -12.12 -9.28 -13.41
CA ASN A 236 -12.18 -9.80 -14.78
C ASN A 236 -12.08 -11.33 -14.82
N MET A 237 -11.17 -11.91 -14.02
CA MET A 237 -11.02 -13.36 -13.91
C MET A 237 -12.32 -14.01 -13.45
N GLU A 238 -12.99 -13.43 -12.45
CA GLU A 238 -14.26 -13.96 -11.95
C GLU A 238 -15.39 -13.86 -12.98
N LEU A 239 -15.46 -12.78 -13.76
CA LEU A 239 -16.46 -12.68 -14.83
C LEU A 239 -16.28 -13.78 -15.88
N VAL A 240 -15.04 -14.07 -16.28
CA VAL A 240 -14.75 -15.16 -17.21
C VAL A 240 -15.08 -16.50 -16.58
N ARG A 241 -14.64 -16.73 -15.33
CA ARG A 241 -14.88 -17.97 -14.59
C ARG A 241 -16.37 -18.27 -14.40
N SER A 242 -17.16 -17.27 -14.03
CA SER A 242 -18.60 -17.43 -13.78
C SER A 242 -19.46 -17.34 -15.04
N GLY A 243 -18.90 -16.88 -16.17
CA GLY A 243 -19.64 -16.59 -17.39
C GLY A 243 -20.62 -15.41 -17.26
N ARG A 244 -20.50 -14.60 -16.20
CA ARG A 244 -21.38 -13.46 -15.93
C ARG A 244 -21.02 -12.26 -16.80
N ARG A 245 -22.03 -11.48 -17.18
CA ARG A 245 -21.81 -10.25 -17.95
C ARG A 245 -21.15 -9.16 -17.08
N PRO A 246 -20.29 -8.30 -17.64
CA PRO A 246 -19.72 -7.16 -16.90
C PRO A 246 -20.78 -6.24 -16.27
N THR A 247 -21.93 -6.10 -16.93
CA THR A 247 -23.09 -5.33 -16.44
C THR A 247 -23.73 -5.93 -15.20
N ASP A 248 -23.60 -7.24 -14.99
CA ASP A 248 -24.18 -8.00 -13.87
C ASP A 248 -23.16 -8.15 -12.73
N GLY A 249 -21.86 -8.14 -13.06
CA GLY A 249 -20.78 -8.22 -12.08
C GLY A 249 -20.66 -9.60 -11.43
N PRO A 250 -19.61 -9.80 -10.60
CA PRO A 250 -19.45 -10.98 -9.77
C PRO A 250 -20.65 -11.25 -8.86
N SER A 251 -20.74 -12.50 -8.39
CA SER A 251 -21.77 -12.90 -7.43
C SER A 251 -21.57 -12.24 -6.06
N THR A 252 -22.64 -12.17 -5.26
CA THR A 252 -22.55 -11.69 -3.87
C THR A 252 -21.57 -12.54 -3.05
N ALA A 253 -21.54 -13.85 -3.28
CA ALA A 253 -20.60 -14.76 -2.61
C ALA A 253 -19.15 -14.40 -2.93
N TRP A 254 -18.83 -14.08 -4.19
CA TRP A 254 -17.51 -13.58 -4.57
C TRP A 254 -17.21 -12.23 -3.89
N HIS A 255 -18.17 -11.32 -3.87
CA HIS A 255 -17.99 -10.03 -3.21
C HIS A 255 -17.68 -10.16 -1.71
N VAL A 256 -18.38 -11.06 -1.01
CA VAL A 256 -18.14 -11.38 0.41
C VAL A 256 -16.72 -11.95 0.58
N ALA A 257 -16.34 -12.92 -0.25
CA ALA A 257 -15.02 -13.55 -0.21
C ALA A 257 -13.87 -12.58 -0.48
N MET A 258 -14.08 -11.58 -1.35
CA MET A 258 -13.07 -10.57 -1.71
C MET A 258 -13.14 -9.30 -0.87
N ALA A 259 -14.08 -9.19 0.07
CA ALA A 259 -14.39 -7.93 0.74
C ALA A 259 -13.18 -7.30 1.45
N ASN A 260 -12.31 -8.11 2.07
CA ASN A 260 -11.07 -7.64 2.70
C ASN A 260 -10.12 -6.91 1.76
N ASN A 261 -10.14 -7.23 0.47
CA ASN A 261 -9.22 -6.66 -0.52
C ASN A 261 -9.61 -5.24 -0.94
N TYR A 262 -10.86 -4.81 -0.74
CA TYR A 262 -11.33 -3.49 -1.20
C TYR A 262 -12.16 -2.70 -0.18
N LEU A 263 -12.52 -3.27 0.97
CA LEU A 263 -13.27 -2.54 1.99
C LEU A 263 -12.42 -1.53 2.78
N GLN A 264 -11.10 -1.68 2.80
CA GLN A 264 -10.22 -0.89 3.69
C GLN A 264 -10.34 0.63 3.47
N PRO A 265 -10.33 1.17 2.24
CA PRO A 265 -10.52 2.61 2.02
C PRO A 265 -11.87 3.11 2.54
N PHE A 266 -12.94 2.37 2.24
CA PHE A 266 -14.30 2.71 2.68
C PHE A 266 -14.41 2.71 4.21
N LEU A 267 -13.87 1.69 4.86
CA LEU A 267 -13.89 1.56 6.32
C LEU A 267 -13.08 2.66 6.99
N ALA A 268 -11.92 3.02 6.45
CA ALA A 268 -11.10 4.10 6.98
C ALA A 268 -11.86 5.44 6.92
N ASP A 269 -12.41 5.79 5.75
CA ASP A 269 -13.21 7.01 5.58
C ASP A 269 -14.43 7.03 6.49
N PHE A 270 -15.18 5.93 6.55
CA PHE A 270 -16.38 5.83 7.36
C PHE A 270 -16.07 5.94 8.85
N SER A 271 -15.06 5.21 9.33
CA SER A 271 -14.63 5.23 10.73
C SER A 271 -14.16 6.61 11.15
N ASN A 272 -13.31 7.27 10.35
CA ASN A 272 -12.79 8.59 10.68
C ASN A 272 -13.89 9.65 10.75
N ARG A 273 -14.91 9.57 9.90
CA ARG A 273 -16.08 10.47 9.99
C ARG A 273 -16.90 10.24 11.25
N VAL A 274 -17.08 8.99 11.68
CA VAL A 274 -17.77 8.70 12.95
C VAL A 274 -16.95 9.18 14.14
N ILE A 275 -15.64 8.93 14.14
CA ILE A 275 -14.71 9.41 15.18
C ILE A 275 -14.74 10.94 15.25
N GLU A 276 -14.73 11.61 14.09
CA GLU A 276 -14.85 13.07 13.99
C GLU A 276 -16.16 13.56 14.59
N ALA A 277 -17.29 12.99 14.20
CA ALA A 277 -18.60 13.36 14.71
C ALA A 277 -18.68 13.17 16.24
N PHE A 278 -18.16 12.05 16.74
CA PHE A 278 -18.08 11.77 18.16
C PHE A 278 -17.22 12.80 18.90
N TRP A 279 -16.05 13.12 18.36
CA TRP A 279 -15.15 14.10 18.95
C TRP A 279 -15.73 15.51 18.95
N GLN A 280 -16.46 15.92 17.90
CA GLN A 280 -17.12 17.22 17.84
C GLN A 280 -18.22 17.37 18.89
N GLU A 281 -18.95 16.29 19.18
CA GLU A 281 -20.04 16.28 20.16
C GLU A 281 -19.51 16.28 21.60
N TYR A 282 -18.53 15.43 21.91
CA TYR A 282 -18.12 15.15 23.29
C TYR A 282 -16.77 15.78 23.68
N GLY A 283 -15.99 16.30 22.73
CA GLY A 283 -14.66 16.86 22.97
C GLY A 283 -13.61 15.81 23.37
N GLY A 284 -12.49 16.26 23.95
CA GLY A 284 -11.42 15.37 24.43
C GLY A 284 -10.36 15.01 23.38
N VAL A 285 -9.62 13.92 23.63
CA VAL A 285 -8.64 13.36 22.68
C VAL A 285 -9.35 12.31 21.81
N PRO A 286 -9.21 12.34 20.47
CA PRO A 286 -9.78 11.31 19.60
C PRO A 286 -9.28 9.92 19.98
N ILE A 287 -10.18 8.94 19.95
CA ILE A 287 -9.87 7.54 20.35
C ILE A 287 -8.74 6.93 19.52
N ALA A 288 -8.70 7.23 18.21
CA ALA A 288 -7.65 6.88 17.26
C ALA A 288 -7.91 7.54 15.90
N HIS A 289 -7.01 7.33 14.95
CA HIS A 289 -7.24 7.50 13.51
C HIS A 289 -7.22 6.12 12.84
N VAL A 290 -8.12 5.88 11.90
CA VAL A 290 -8.20 4.61 11.15
C VAL A 290 -7.64 4.83 9.75
N SER A 291 -6.54 4.17 9.44
CA SER A 291 -5.96 4.10 8.09
C SER A 291 -6.12 2.70 7.48
N PRO A 292 -6.11 2.54 6.14
CA PRO A 292 -6.13 1.20 5.53
C PRO A 292 -5.00 0.30 6.03
N SER A 293 -3.80 0.84 6.26
CA SER A 293 -2.67 0.11 6.81
C SER A 293 -2.92 -0.37 8.25
N SER A 294 -3.61 0.42 9.07
CA SER A 294 -4.01 -0.01 10.42
C SER A 294 -5.06 -1.13 10.38
N LEU A 295 -5.95 -1.09 9.38
CA LEU A 295 -6.97 -2.11 9.15
C LEU A 295 -6.36 -3.46 8.74
N GLN A 296 -5.33 -3.49 7.91
CA GLN A 296 -4.63 -4.74 7.53
C GLN A 296 -4.18 -5.60 8.73
N ARG A 297 -4.03 -4.98 9.91
CA ARG A 297 -3.57 -5.65 11.15
C ARG A 297 -4.66 -5.80 12.22
N ARG A 298 -5.83 -5.15 12.09
CA ARG A 298 -6.74 -4.90 13.23
C ARG A 298 -8.24 -4.88 12.92
N PHE A 299 -8.74 -5.63 11.94
CA PHE A 299 -10.20 -5.85 11.83
C PHE A 299 -10.61 -7.33 11.77
N THR A 300 -11.69 -7.63 12.48
CA THR A 300 -12.40 -8.91 12.45
C THR A 300 -13.72 -8.69 11.73
N VAL A 301 -14.20 -9.67 11.00
CA VAL A 301 -15.49 -9.56 10.31
C VAL A 301 -16.38 -10.71 10.77
N ILE A 302 -17.61 -10.35 11.10
CA ILE A 302 -18.68 -11.30 11.40
C ILE A 302 -19.61 -11.35 10.19
N HIS A 303 -19.90 -12.55 9.72
CA HIS A 303 -20.94 -12.77 8.73
C HIS A 303 -22.26 -12.93 9.45
N LYS A 304 -23.26 -12.14 9.04
CA LYS A 304 -24.65 -12.32 9.43
C LYS A 304 -25.37 -12.96 8.26
N LEU A 305 -25.89 -14.15 8.48
CA LEU A 305 -26.70 -14.89 7.52
C LEU A 305 -28.11 -14.32 7.48
N ARG A 306 -28.83 -14.59 6.39
CA ARG A 306 -30.23 -14.17 6.21
C ARG A 306 -31.14 -14.71 7.31
N SER A 307 -30.86 -15.90 7.83
CA SER A 307 -31.52 -16.50 8.99
C SER A 307 -31.37 -15.68 10.28
N GLY A 308 -30.43 -14.73 10.31
CA GLY A 308 -30.05 -13.95 11.48
C GLY A 308 -28.89 -14.58 12.27
N GLN A 309 -28.47 -15.80 11.92
CA GLN A 309 -27.30 -16.43 12.52
C GLN A 309 -26.05 -15.62 12.21
N LYS A 310 -25.20 -15.42 13.22
CA LYS A 310 -23.91 -14.77 13.08
C LYS A 310 -22.78 -15.78 13.23
N CYS A 311 -21.75 -15.67 12.42
CA CYS A 311 -20.56 -16.52 12.51
C CYS A 311 -19.31 -15.69 12.20
N LEU A 312 -18.16 -16.18 12.67
CA LEU A 312 -16.89 -15.55 12.33
C LEU A 312 -16.64 -15.71 10.82
N GLY A 313 -16.49 -14.59 10.12
CA GLY A 313 -16.06 -14.61 8.73
C GLY A 313 -14.63 -15.14 8.65
N HIS A 314 -14.35 -16.02 7.68
CA HIS A 314 -12.98 -16.40 7.39
C HIS A 314 -12.29 -15.23 6.69
N TYR A 315 -11.23 -14.71 7.30
CA TYR A 315 -10.24 -13.94 6.55
C TYR A 315 -8.88 -14.54 6.81
N SER A 316 -8.20 -14.91 5.72
CA SER A 316 -6.75 -15.02 5.72
C SER A 316 -6.24 -13.66 6.18
N SER A 317 -5.69 -13.60 7.40
CA SER A 317 -4.84 -12.47 7.74
C SER A 317 -3.82 -12.37 6.61
N PHE A 318 -3.77 -11.24 5.92
CA PHE A 318 -2.59 -10.90 5.16
C PHE A 318 -1.50 -10.69 6.22
N THR A 319 -0.91 -11.79 6.68
CA THR A 319 0.35 -11.71 7.40
C THR A 319 1.31 -10.98 6.46
N GLY A 320 2.26 -10.23 7.00
CA GLY A 320 3.28 -9.56 6.19
C GLY A 320 4.00 -10.50 5.20
N HIS A 321 3.86 -11.82 5.36
CA HIS A 321 4.34 -12.86 4.45
C HIS A 321 3.62 -12.91 3.09
N SER A 322 2.43 -12.33 2.94
CA SER A 322 1.76 -12.24 1.63
C SER A 322 2.47 -11.26 0.68
N PHE A 323 3.22 -10.31 1.23
CA PHE A 323 4.28 -9.60 0.53
C PHE A 323 5.56 -10.39 0.77
N ASN A 324 5.75 -11.48 0.03
CA ASN A 324 7.03 -12.18 0.00
C ASN A 324 8.11 -11.21 -0.54
N LEU A 325 8.63 -10.32 0.30
CA LEU A 325 9.93 -9.71 0.13
C LEU A 325 10.97 -10.81 0.36
N LYS A 326 11.01 -11.78 -0.56
CA LYS A 326 12.13 -12.70 -0.74
C LYS A 326 13.22 -11.98 -1.54
N GLY A 327 13.72 -10.90 -0.94
CA GLY A 327 15.03 -10.37 -1.28
C GLY A 327 15.93 -10.67 -0.09
N GLU A 328 16.98 -11.45 -0.29
CA GLU A 328 18.09 -11.42 0.64
C GLU A 328 18.60 -9.98 0.73
N TRP A 329 18.84 -9.50 1.95
CA TRP A 329 19.35 -8.15 2.18
C TRP A 329 20.82 -8.10 1.73
N HIS A 330 21.05 -7.91 0.42
CA HIS A 330 22.39 -7.92 -0.16
C HIS A 330 23.18 -6.61 0.06
N LEU A 331 22.61 -5.62 0.74
CA LEU A 331 23.30 -4.39 1.12
C LEU A 331 23.64 -4.44 2.61
N SER A 332 24.89 -4.80 2.92
CA SER A 332 25.50 -4.81 4.27
C SER A 332 25.25 -3.52 5.05
N GLY A 333 25.09 -2.38 4.37
CA GLY A 333 24.83 -1.07 4.99
C GLY A 333 23.54 -0.99 5.83
N ALA A 334 22.52 -1.80 5.54
CA ALA A 334 21.30 -1.81 6.35
C ALA A 334 21.47 -2.58 7.67
N LEU A 335 22.22 -3.69 7.67
CA LEU A 335 22.55 -4.46 8.88
C LEU A 335 23.59 -3.73 9.76
N GLU A 336 24.59 -3.09 9.14
CA GLU A 336 25.52 -2.19 9.82
C GLU A 336 24.82 -1.00 10.48
N SER A 337 23.66 -0.57 9.96
CA SER A 337 22.86 0.51 10.54
C SER A 337 22.15 0.14 11.85
N VAL A 338 21.95 -1.16 12.12
CA VAL A 338 21.26 -1.71 13.30
C VAL A 338 22.19 -2.51 14.23
N ALA A 339 23.42 -2.79 13.81
CA ALA A 339 24.42 -3.40 14.67
C ALA A 339 24.78 -2.43 15.81
N ASP A 340 24.93 -2.95 17.03
CA ASP A 340 25.29 -2.22 18.26
C ASP A 340 26.76 -1.71 18.24
N GLY A 341 27.21 -1.20 17.09
CA GLY A 341 28.52 -0.60 16.86
C GLY A 341 28.50 0.90 17.14
N THR A 342 29.37 1.31 18.06
CA THR A 342 29.61 2.68 18.51
C THR A 342 29.87 3.69 17.39
N THR A 343 28.84 4.41 16.91
CA THR A 343 29.01 5.76 16.31
C THR A 343 27.83 6.68 16.65
N PRO A 344 28.03 7.87 17.27
CA PRO A 344 26.93 8.70 17.79
C PRO A 344 26.32 9.72 16.81
N THR A 345 26.73 9.78 15.54
CA THR A 345 26.42 10.92 14.65
C THR A 345 25.07 10.87 13.91
N LEU A 346 24.41 9.72 13.82
CA LEU A 346 23.13 9.55 13.07
C LEU A 346 21.87 9.65 13.95
N HIS A 347 22.01 9.94 15.24
CA HIS A 347 20.91 9.87 16.20
C HIS A 347 19.73 10.84 15.92
N PRO A 348 19.94 12.10 15.48
CA PRO A 348 18.84 13.03 15.23
C PRO A 348 17.99 12.67 14.01
N MET A 349 18.61 12.35 12.87
CA MET A 349 17.88 11.95 11.65
C MET A 349 17.07 10.66 11.88
N ARG A 350 17.66 9.68 12.58
CA ARG A 350 16.96 8.43 12.94
C ARG A 350 15.76 8.69 13.86
N ARG A 351 15.90 9.54 14.88
CA ARG A 351 14.78 9.94 15.75
C ARG A 351 13.69 10.66 14.97
N SER A 352 14.06 11.58 14.08
CA SER A 352 13.10 12.33 13.25
C SER A 352 12.36 11.44 12.27
N LEU A 353 13.04 10.47 11.64
CA LEU A 353 12.40 9.49 10.74
C LEU A 353 11.52 8.48 11.51
N SER A 354 11.96 8.06 12.69
CA SER A 354 11.12 7.22 13.58
C SER A 354 9.87 7.98 14.03
N ARG A 355 10.02 9.26 14.41
CA ARG A 355 8.90 10.12 14.78
C ARG A 355 7.96 10.40 13.60
N LEU A 356 8.50 10.59 12.40
CA LEU A 356 7.74 10.70 11.16
C LEU A 356 6.85 9.46 10.97
N ARG A 357 7.45 8.28 11.09
CA ARG A 357 6.73 7.01 11.00
C ARG A 357 5.64 6.91 12.06
N MET A 358 5.92 7.25 13.32
CA MET A 358 4.91 7.27 14.38
C MET A 358 3.75 8.24 14.09
N LEU A 359 4.04 9.42 13.54
CA LEU A 359 3.02 10.41 13.17
C LEU A 359 2.17 9.90 12.00
N MET A 360 2.80 9.30 10.98
CA MET A 360 2.09 8.69 9.85
C MET A 360 1.22 7.51 10.31
N GLU A 361 1.76 6.61 11.14
CA GLU A 361 1.03 5.46 11.71
C GLU A 361 -0.09 5.91 12.65
N GLY A 362 0.07 7.05 13.33
CA GLY A 362 -0.93 7.66 14.21
C GLY A 362 -1.94 8.57 13.51
N GLY A 363 -1.85 8.73 12.18
CA GLY A 363 -2.78 9.58 11.41
C GLY A 363 -2.53 11.08 11.48
N PHE A 364 -1.46 11.52 12.14
CA PHE A 364 -1.02 12.92 12.23
C PHE A 364 -0.26 13.33 10.95
N LEU A 365 -0.94 13.24 9.80
CA LEU A 365 -0.31 13.36 8.48
C LEU A 365 0.22 14.77 8.20
N MET A 366 -0.41 15.81 8.73
CA MET A 366 0.06 17.19 8.52
C MET A 366 1.27 17.50 9.38
N GLU A 367 1.31 16.99 10.61
CA GLU A 367 2.48 17.05 11.49
C GLU A 367 3.63 16.22 10.92
N ALA A 368 3.33 15.04 10.35
CA ALA A 368 4.29 14.24 9.60
C ALA A 368 4.83 15.03 8.40
N LEU A 369 3.96 15.71 7.66
CA LEU A 369 4.33 16.52 6.50
C LEU A 369 5.23 17.70 6.87
N VAL A 370 4.94 18.40 7.98
CA VAL A 370 5.81 19.45 8.52
C VAL A 370 7.17 18.88 8.95
N LEU A 371 7.18 17.71 9.59
CA LEU A 371 8.41 17.07 10.03
C LEU A 371 9.28 16.62 8.84
N ILE A 372 8.68 16.00 7.81
CA ILE A 372 9.45 15.58 6.63
C ILE A 372 9.96 16.78 5.83
N ASN A 373 9.18 17.86 5.70
CA ASN A 373 9.67 19.10 5.09
C ASN A 373 10.91 19.63 5.83
N SER A 374 10.90 19.58 7.16
CA SER A 374 12.04 20.03 7.98
C SER A 374 13.27 19.14 7.78
N ILE A 375 13.08 17.82 7.67
CA ILE A 375 14.15 16.87 7.35
C ILE A 375 14.75 17.17 5.96
N LEU A 376 13.88 17.39 4.96
CA LEU A 376 14.29 17.74 3.60
C LEU A 376 15.06 19.05 3.59
N GLU A 377 14.57 20.09 4.25
CA GLU A 377 15.23 21.40 4.34
C GLU A 377 16.66 21.29 4.88
N VAL A 378 16.85 20.60 6.00
CA VAL A 378 18.17 20.40 6.60
C VAL A 378 19.09 19.60 5.68
N SER A 379 18.60 18.49 5.12
CA SER A 379 19.41 17.61 4.29
C SER A 379 19.84 18.26 2.97
N VAL A 380 18.94 18.99 2.32
CA VAL A 380 19.22 19.72 1.08
C VAL A 380 20.18 20.88 1.34
N SER A 381 19.97 21.65 2.41
CA SER A 381 20.89 22.75 2.78
C SER A 381 22.30 22.22 3.01
N ALA A 382 22.44 21.17 3.81
CA ALA A 382 23.73 20.57 4.11
C ALA A 382 24.46 20.08 2.84
N ALA A 383 23.75 19.41 1.92
CA ALA A 383 24.34 18.91 0.68
C ALA A 383 24.84 20.03 -0.23
N LEU A 384 24.02 21.06 -0.46
CA LEU A 384 24.36 22.19 -1.33
C LEU A 384 25.44 23.09 -0.73
N GLU A 385 25.41 23.34 0.59
CA GLU A 385 26.45 24.10 1.28
C GLU A 385 27.79 23.37 1.23
N THR A 386 27.80 22.05 1.39
CA THR A 386 29.01 21.24 1.26
C THR A 386 29.57 21.32 -0.16
N ALA A 387 28.70 21.18 -1.17
CA ALA A 387 29.09 21.28 -2.58
C ALA A 387 29.72 22.65 -2.94
N ALA A 388 29.22 23.72 -2.32
CA ALA A 388 29.64 25.10 -2.56
C ALA A 388 30.83 25.56 -1.69
N ASN A 389 31.31 24.74 -0.77
CA ASN A 389 32.28 25.15 0.25
C ASN A 389 33.63 25.63 -0.32
N ASP A 390 34.01 25.11 -1.49
CA ASP A 390 35.27 25.45 -2.17
C ASP A 390 35.10 26.52 -3.26
N CYS A 391 33.91 27.13 -3.38
CA CYS A 391 33.61 28.15 -4.39
C CYS A 391 33.41 29.53 -3.76
N ASP A 392 34.41 30.41 -3.93
CA ASP A 392 34.40 31.78 -3.40
C ASP A 392 33.11 32.53 -3.76
N GLY A 393 32.41 33.02 -2.74
CA GLY A 393 31.16 33.79 -2.90
C GLY A 393 29.91 32.98 -3.28
N VAL A 394 30.02 31.70 -3.64
CA VAL A 394 28.86 30.83 -3.94
C VAL A 394 28.25 30.29 -2.65
N LEU A 395 29.08 29.88 -1.67
CA LEU A 395 28.60 29.38 -0.38
C LEU A 395 27.68 30.38 0.34
N SER A 396 28.05 31.67 0.38
CA SER A 396 27.24 32.71 1.02
C SER A 396 25.89 32.89 0.31
N ARG A 397 25.87 32.79 -1.02
CA ARG A 397 24.64 32.83 -1.82
C ARG A 397 23.76 31.62 -1.56
N VAL A 398 24.30 30.40 -1.56
CA VAL A 398 23.56 29.17 -1.25
C VAL A 398 22.93 29.22 0.15
N LYS A 399 23.67 29.74 1.14
CA LYS A 399 23.15 29.96 2.50
C LYS A 399 21.98 30.96 2.53
N SER A 400 21.99 31.96 1.66
CA SER A 400 20.91 32.96 1.55
C SER A 400 19.67 32.49 0.80
N LEU A 401 19.73 31.37 0.05
CA LEU A 401 18.57 30.82 -0.65
C LEU A 401 17.54 30.28 0.34
N GLY A 402 16.27 30.68 0.18
CA GLY A 402 15.17 30.01 0.89
C GLY A 402 14.99 28.55 0.41
N HIS A 403 14.34 27.72 1.23
CA HIS A 403 14.19 26.29 0.93
C HIS A 403 13.54 26.02 -0.45
N ARG A 404 12.51 26.79 -0.85
CA ARG A 404 11.90 26.67 -2.19
C ARG A 404 12.91 26.85 -3.32
N MET A 405 13.79 27.85 -3.23
CA MET A 405 14.81 28.11 -4.24
C MET A 405 15.89 27.02 -4.24
N ARG A 406 16.20 26.43 -3.07
CA ARG A 406 17.09 25.25 -3.01
C ARG A 406 16.47 24.04 -3.70
N LEU A 407 15.16 23.83 -3.58
CA LEU A 407 14.45 22.76 -4.31
C LEU A 407 14.40 23.01 -5.82
N GLN A 408 14.24 24.26 -6.26
CA GLN A 408 14.34 24.64 -7.68
C GLN A 408 15.74 24.38 -8.24
N LEU A 409 16.79 24.68 -7.47
CA LEU A 409 18.15 24.31 -7.83
C LEU A 409 18.30 22.77 -7.96
N LEU A 410 17.75 21.99 -7.03
CA LEU A 410 17.73 20.53 -7.18
C LEU A 410 16.98 20.06 -8.42
N GLU A 411 15.90 20.74 -8.82
CA GLU A 411 15.16 20.44 -10.06
C GLU A 411 16.01 20.64 -11.31
N GLU A 412 16.88 21.66 -11.33
CA GLU A 412 17.84 21.84 -12.41
C GLU A 412 18.93 20.76 -12.38
N LEU A 413 19.43 20.44 -11.18
CA LEU A 413 20.46 19.40 -11.01
C LEU A 413 19.93 17.99 -11.31
N SER A 414 18.62 17.72 -11.14
CA SER A 414 18.03 16.42 -11.47
C SER A 414 17.98 16.14 -12.96
N LYS A 415 18.11 17.17 -13.80
CA LYS A 415 18.12 17.05 -15.27
C LYS A 415 19.52 16.74 -15.82
N GLN A 416 20.55 16.76 -14.97
CA GLN A 416 21.92 16.40 -15.34
C GLN A 416 22.12 14.88 -15.26
N GLU A 417 23.10 14.36 -16.02
CA GLU A 417 23.48 12.96 -15.90
C GLU A 417 24.33 12.73 -14.65
N TRP A 418 23.99 11.68 -13.88
CA TRP A 418 24.70 11.28 -12.66
C TRP A 418 25.24 9.85 -12.82
N PRO A 419 26.46 9.67 -13.39
CA PRO A 419 27.03 8.34 -13.67
C PRO A 419 27.08 7.39 -12.46
N GLN A 420 27.24 7.96 -11.26
CA GLN A 420 27.30 7.28 -9.98
C GLN A 420 25.93 6.88 -9.40
N ILE A 421 24.83 7.30 -10.03
CA ILE A 421 23.45 7.03 -9.58
C ILE A 421 22.70 6.28 -10.68
N ARG A 422 22.50 4.98 -10.47
CA ARG A 422 21.69 4.15 -11.36
C ARG A 422 20.20 4.34 -11.03
N GLY A 423 19.35 4.54 -12.03
CA GLY A 423 17.89 4.39 -11.89
C GLY A 423 17.00 5.63 -12.05
N GLY A 424 17.52 6.81 -12.44
CA GLY A 424 16.72 7.91 -13.01
C GLY A 424 15.56 8.51 -12.19
N ALA A 425 15.53 8.33 -10.86
CA ALA A 425 14.41 8.75 -10.02
C ALA A 425 14.49 10.19 -9.46
N GLN A 426 15.53 10.96 -9.82
CA GLN A 426 15.83 12.26 -9.23
C GLN A 426 14.68 13.27 -9.39
N GLU A 427 14.11 13.37 -10.59
CA GLU A 427 13.00 14.30 -10.87
C GLU A 427 11.75 13.97 -10.03
N ALA A 428 11.45 12.67 -9.85
CA ALA A 428 10.34 12.23 -9.02
C ALA A 428 10.54 12.62 -7.54
N PHE A 429 11.76 12.52 -7.02
CA PHE A 429 12.07 12.99 -5.67
C PHE A 429 11.89 14.50 -5.54
N VAL A 430 12.42 15.29 -6.48
CA VAL A 430 12.29 16.75 -6.42
C VAL A 430 10.83 17.19 -6.50
N ASN A 431 10.05 16.58 -7.38
CA ASN A 431 8.61 16.85 -7.49
C ASN A 431 7.87 16.53 -6.20
N ALA A 432 8.19 15.40 -5.55
CA ALA A 432 7.61 15.06 -4.25
C ALA A 432 8.00 16.07 -3.15
N ALA A 433 9.27 16.50 -3.11
CA ALA A 433 9.75 17.51 -2.15
C ALA A 433 9.09 18.88 -2.35
N LEU A 434 8.91 19.32 -3.61
CA LEU A 434 8.18 20.54 -3.95
C LEU A 434 6.70 20.43 -3.53
N GLY A 435 6.07 19.28 -3.78
CA GLY A 435 4.70 19.00 -3.34
C GLY A 435 4.55 19.04 -1.81
N ILE A 436 5.51 18.48 -1.07
CA ILE A 436 5.57 18.57 0.40
C ILE A 436 5.67 20.04 0.83
N TYR A 437 6.56 20.82 0.23
CA TYR A 437 6.73 22.24 0.55
C TYR A 437 5.44 23.04 0.35
N ASP A 438 4.78 22.86 -0.80
CA ASP A 438 3.55 23.58 -1.12
C ASP A 438 2.41 23.21 -0.15
N CYS A 439 2.24 21.91 0.16
CA CYS A 439 1.26 21.44 1.15
C CYS A 439 1.56 21.97 2.55
N ARG A 440 2.84 21.98 2.95
CA ARG A 440 3.29 22.50 4.25
C ARG A 440 2.99 23.99 4.36
N ASN A 441 3.29 24.76 3.32
CA ASN A 441 3.08 26.21 3.34
C ASN A 441 1.60 26.55 3.40
N ALA A 442 0.74 25.84 2.68
CA ALA A 442 -0.71 26.00 2.79
C ALA A 442 -1.17 25.75 4.23
N TYR A 443 -0.74 24.64 4.83
CA TYR A 443 -1.13 24.25 6.19
C TYR A 443 -0.63 25.22 7.27
N VAL A 444 0.67 25.54 7.29
CA VAL A 444 1.28 26.33 8.36
C VAL A 444 0.90 27.81 8.29
N HIS A 445 0.80 28.39 7.08
CA HIS A 445 0.56 29.83 6.94
C HIS A 445 -0.91 30.22 6.82
N GLN A 446 -1.76 29.29 6.39
CA GLN A 446 -3.19 29.59 6.23
C GLN A 446 -4.05 28.86 7.27
N LEU A 447 -3.50 27.90 8.03
CA LEU A 447 -4.27 26.94 8.85
C LEU A 447 -5.38 26.25 8.03
N VAL A 448 -5.19 26.20 6.72
CA VAL A 448 -6.11 25.59 5.76
C VAL A 448 -5.54 24.21 5.47
N MET A 449 -6.30 23.16 5.82
CA MET A 449 -6.05 21.85 5.25
C MET A 449 -6.11 21.96 3.72
N PRO A 450 -5.34 21.17 2.95
CA PRO A 450 -5.52 21.11 1.50
C PRO A 450 -7.03 20.98 1.18
N ASP A 451 -7.57 21.93 0.42
CA ASP A 451 -8.99 22.07 0.04
C ASP A 451 -10.05 22.49 1.10
N LYS A 452 -9.70 23.32 2.10
CA LYS A 452 -10.65 24.04 3.00
C LYS A 452 -11.54 23.16 3.91
N GLY A 453 -11.38 21.83 3.89
CA GLY A 453 -12.02 20.93 4.84
C GLY A 453 -11.37 21.02 6.24
N ARG A 454 -12.09 20.64 7.30
CA ARG A 454 -11.49 20.53 8.65
C ARG A 454 -10.66 19.24 8.83
N PHE A 455 -10.89 18.24 7.99
CA PHE A 455 -10.16 16.98 7.95
C PHE A 455 -9.77 16.63 6.51
N VAL A 456 -8.64 15.93 6.39
CA VAL A 456 -8.14 15.40 5.12
C VAL A 456 -8.96 14.15 4.78
N ASP A 457 -9.66 14.12 3.64
CA ASP A 457 -10.35 12.90 3.18
C ASP A 457 -9.32 11.80 2.80
N TYR A 458 -9.72 10.53 2.70
CA TYR A 458 -8.77 9.45 2.40
C TYR A 458 -7.92 9.71 1.15
N ARG A 459 -8.47 10.33 0.11
CA ARG A 459 -7.73 10.60 -1.14
C ARG A 459 -6.62 11.60 -0.91
N GLU A 460 -6.90 12.65 -0.15
CA GLU A 460 -5.90 13.64 0.19
C GLU A 460 -4.92 13.12 1.25
N GLN A 461 -5.36 12.26 2.19
CA GLN A 461 -4.46 11.57 3.12
C GLN A 461 -3.47 10.70 2.36
N ARG A 462 -3.98 9.96 1.37
CA ARG A 462 -3.21 9.12 0.49
C ARG A 462 -2.25 9.93 -0.36
N ARG A 463 -2.69 11.02 -0.97
CA ARG A 463 -1.83 11.95 -1.71
C ARG A 463 -0.69 12.47 -0.84
N VAL A 464 -0.99 12.88 0.40
CA VAL A 464 0.01 13.32 1.38
C VAL A 464 0.98 12.19 1.73
N ILE A 465 0.49 10.97 1.94
CA ILE A 465 1.33 9.78 2.19
C ILE A 465 2.21 9.48 0.97
N GLU A 466 1.69 9.56 -0.24
CA GLU A 466 2.42 9.34 -1.50
C GLU A 466 3.51 10.39 -1.73
N LEU A 467 3.25 11.64 -1.36
CA LEU A 467 4.27 12.69 -1.35
C LEU A 467 5.40 12.36 -0.38
N MET A 468 5.09 11.78 0.79
CA MET A 468 6.07 11.42 1.81
C MET A 468 6.77 10.08 1.55
N SER A 469 6.12 9.15 0.84
CA SER A 469 6.58 7.77 0.58
C SER A 469 8.03 7.69 0.09
N PRO A 470 8.47 8.49 -0.91
CA PRO A 470 9.85 8.47 -1.40
C PRO A 470 10.90 8.72 -0.31
N PHE A 471 10.53 9.40 0.77
CA PHE A 471 11.43 9.80 1.85
C PHE A 471 11.20 8.98 3.13
N SER A 472 10.04 8.38 3.30
CA SER A 472 9.74 7.50 4.44
C SER A 472 10.10 6.03 4.20
N GLU A 473 10.05 5.56 2.95
CA GLU A 473 10.43 4.19 2.59
C GLU A 473 11.95 4.02 2.56
N VAL A 474 12.48 3.04 3.32
CA VAL A 474 13.92 2.85 3.53
C VAL A 474 14.72 2.81 2.22
N PHE A 475 14.29 2.01 1.23
CA PHE A 475 15.02 1.85 -0.02
C PHE A 475 15.02 3.11 -0.89
N ARG A 476 13.87 3.79 -1.03
CA ARG A 476 13.74 5.02 -1.82
C ARG A 476 14.46 6.19 -1.13
N ARG A 477 14.33 6.28 0.19
CA ARG A 477 15.02 7.26 1.02
C ARG A 477 16.54 7.15 0.88
N ASP A 478 17.07 5.93 0.86
CA ASP A 478 18.51 5.72 0.71
C ASP A 478 19.00 6.17 -0.69
N GLN A 479 18.19 6.04 -1.74
CA GLN A 479 18.50 6.60 -3.06
C GLN A 479 18.55 8.14 -3.02
N TRP A 480 17.58 8.77 -2.35
CA TRP A 480 17.59 10.23 -2.12
C TRP A 480 18.87 10.69 -1.41
N PHE A 481 19.23 10.07 -0.29
CA PHE A 481 20.43 10.45 0.45
C PHE A 481 21.73 10.15 -0.31
N ARG A 482 21.77 9.08 -1.13
CA ARG A 482 22.90 8.85 -2.04
C ARG A 482 23.03 9.95 -3.08
N TRP A 483 21.91 10.46 -3.60
CA TRP A 483 21.94 11.59 -4.51
C TRP A 483 22.42 12.88 -3.84
N LEU A 484 21.89 13.21 -2.66
CA LEU A 484 22.39 14.34 -1.88
C LEU A 484 23.88 14.19 -1.53
N HIS A 485 24.34 12.97 -1.23
CA HIS A 485 25.76 12.71 -1.02
C HIS A 485 26.57 12.94 -2.30
N ALA A 486 26.09 12.48 -3.46
CA ALA A 486 26.74 12.73 -4.74
C ALA A 486 26.83 14.23 -5.07
N ILE A 487 25.78 15.01 -4.74
CA ILE A 487 25.80 16.47 -4.82
C ILE A 487 26.84 17.04 -3.85
N SER A 488 26.89 16.57 -2.60
CA SER A 488 27.86 17.07 -1.61
C SER A 488 29.32 16.80 -2.01
N SER A 489 29.56 15.73 -2.77
CA SER A 489 30.84 15.37 -3.35
C SER A 489 31.01 15.92 -4.79
N ALA A 490 30.32 17.01 -5.12
CA ALA A 490 30.18 17.57 -6.46
C ALA A 490 31.48 17.63 -7.26
N ASN A 491 31.38 17.28 -8.54
CA ASN A 491 32.38 17.61 -9.56
C ASN A 491 32.23 19.07 -10.01
N ASP A 492 33.14 19.53 -10.87
CA ASP A 492 33.16 20.93 -11.30
C ASP A 492 31.91 21.34 -12.10
N GLU A 493 31.29 20.42 -12.83
CA GLU A 493 30.05 20.67 -13.59
C GLU A 493 28.87 21.00 -12.66
N VAL A 494 28.69 20.22 -11.58
CA VAL A 494 27.65 20.48 -10.58
C VAL A 494 27.91 21.80 -9.85
N ARG A 495 29.17 22.10 -9.51
CA ARG A 495 29.54 23.38 -8.89
C ARG A 495 29.25 24.58 -9.80
N HIS A 496 29.56 24.46 -11.10
CA HIS A 496 29.22 25.50 -12.08
C HIS A 496 27.70 25.71 -12.18
N ALA A 497 26.91 24.64 -12.22
CA ALA A 497 25.46 24.76 -12.25
C ALA A 497 24.89 25.45 -11.00
N ILE A 498 25.42 25.14 -9.81
CA ILE A 498 25.06 25.83 -8.56
C ILE A 498 25.42 27.32 -8.63
N ALA A 499 26.63 27.64 -9.13
CA ALA A 499 27.08 29.02 -9.27
C ALA A 499 26.21 29.80 -10.26
N ASP A 500 25.91 29.24 -11.43
CA ASP A 500 25.07 29.84 -12.48
C ASP A 500 23.65 30.10 -11.98
N PHE A 501 23.06 29.16 -11.25
CA PHE A 501 21.77 29.36 -10.59
C PHE A 501 21.82 30.54 -9.61
N CYS A 502 22.84 30.60 -8.74
CA CYS A 502 23.01 31.70 -7.79
C CYS A 502 23.31 33.06 -8.45
N HIS A 503 23.78 33.08 -9.70
CA HIS A 503 23.96 34.30 -10.48
C HIS A 503 22.65 34.78 -11.11
N ARG A 504 21.82 33.84 -11.59
CA ARG A 504 20.50 34.16 -12.18
C ARG A 504 19.46 34.57 -11.13
N HIS A 505 19.63 34.12 -9.88
CA HIS A 505 18.72 34.42 -8.78
C HIS A 505 19.44 35.18 -7.64
N PRO A 506 19.79 36.46 -7.83
CA PRO A 506 20.44 37.25 -6.79
C PRO A 506 19.49 37.46 -5.61
N VAL A 507 19.92 37.03 -4.42
CA VAL A 507 19.21 37.31 -3.17
C VAL A 507 19.65 38.70 -2.68
N THR A 508 18.71 39.63 -2.57
CA THR A 508 18.99 40.95 -1.99
C THR A 508 19.28 40.78 -0.49
N PRO A 509 20.43 41.26 0.03
CA PRO A 509 20.69 41.21 1.46
C PRO A 509 19.61 42.01 2.22
N PRO A 510 19.14 41.52 3.38
CA PRO A 510 18.12 42.22 4.19
C PRO A 510 18.55 43.62 4.66
N ASP A 511 19.84 43.96 4.59
CA ASP A 511 20.38 45.25 5.04
C ASP A 511 20.35 46.37 3.99
N MET A 512 19.66 46.19 2.85
CA MET A 512 19.52 47.20 1.81
C MET A 512 18.07 47.51 1.40
N GLU A 513 17.09 47.36 2.29
CA GLU A 513 15.81 48.08 2.12
C GLU A 513 16.03 49.55 2.53
N PRO A 514 15.88 50.54 1.62
CA PRO A 514 15.86 51.95 2.03
C PRO A 514 14.68 52.17 2.99
N PRO A 515 14.83 53.01 4.02
CA PRO A 515 13.80 53.18 5.03
C PRO A 515 12.49 53.63 4.37
N LYS A 516 11.46 52.78 4.48
CA LYS A 516 10.09 53.15 4.11
C LYS A 516 9.72 54.36 4.95
N ARG A 517 9.61 55.53 4.30
CA ARG A 517 9.00 56.72 4.91
C ARG A 517 7.60 56.32 5.38
N ARG A 518 7.39 56.42 6.69
CA ARG A 518 6.05 56.43 7.26
C ARG A 518 5.48 57.81 6.95
N ASP A 519 4.55 57.87 6.01
CA ASP A 519 3.55 58.92 5.93
C ASP A 519 2.23 58.37 6.48
#